data_AF-A0A2H3DIV3-F1
#
_entry.id   AF-A0A2H3DIV3-F1
#
_cell.length_a   1.000
_cell.length_b   1.000
_cell.length_c   1.000
_cell.angle_alpha   90.00
_cell.angle_beta   90.00
_cell.angle_gamma   90.00
#
_symmetry.space_group_name_H-M   'P 1'
#
loop_
_entity.id
_entity.type
_entity.pdbx_description
1 polymer ?
#
loop_
_entity_poly.entity_id
_entity_poly.type
_entity_poly.pdbx_seq_one_letter_code
_entity_poly.pdbx_strand_id
1 'polypeptide(L)'
;MHEVIHHTTWTDILECWTVEVKDQRGLESLQAFAKSNPTWEEIMSLSETIIKKYLPYEYFGDECEKAKEDRDTVFENMCLHNQHGLLYLELARAMNYGDVGCILQLFPYYIAIFTATGKEKYATHMIKFYTDLNHVYPPQLREAVLQNWLCNPKGTPDGFRALDWLQELNNLYTKASLVPYTFVSMLIGNKVVFTGQGPNHMKELVFKRSVLLEVYCSMQRMIEDNFHLSHCTVHHMKPAMTKPLQRLCTQIANLDRHRFKKGRSTSTPTVGRSWVTRDAINEGLELLVQKKKLYSMEEGDGTTEGSGQADEITEDDLGVL
;
A
#
# COMPACT_ATOMS: atom_id res chain seq x y z
N MET A 1 3.55 -8.42 -4.14
CA MET A 1 3.04 -8.30 -2.74
C MET A 1 1.69 -7.57 -2.66
N HIS A 2 1.50 -6.47 -3.39
CA HIS A 2 0.25 -5.67 -3.39
C HIS A 2 -1.03 -6.49 -3.66
N GLU A 3 -1.02 -7.36 -4.68
CA GLU A 3 -2.18 -8.19 -5.03
C GLU A 3 -2.63 -9.09 -3.87
N VAL A 4 -1.67 -9.64 -3.11
CA VAL A 4 -1.97 -10.48 -1.95
C VAL A 4 -2.73 -9.68 -0.90
N ILE A 5 -2.25 -8.48 -0.56
CA ILE A 5 -2.91 -7.60 0.42
C ILE A 5 -4.32 -7.23 -0.04
N HIS A 6 -4.49 -6.89 -1.33
CA HIS A 6 -5.80 -6.59 -1.90
C HIS A 6 -6.75 -7.78 -1.77
N HIS A 7 -6.33 -8.95 -2.24
CA HIS A 7 -7.18 -10.13 -2.28
C HIS A 7 -7.55 -10.64 -0.88
N THR A 8 -6.61 -10.66 0.06
CA THR A 8 -6.90 -11.07 1.44
C THR A 8 -7.89 -10.11 2.09
N THR A 9 -7.63 -8.79 1.99
CA THR A 9 -8.50 -7.76 2.57
C THR A 9 -9.91 -7.83 1.97
N TRP A 10 -10.03 -7.97 0.64
CA TRP A 10 -11.35 -8.12 0.00
C TRP A 10 -12.07 -9.36 0.51
N THR A 11 -11.40 -10.49 0.65
CA THR A 11 -12.05 -11.70 1.16
C THR A 11 -12.47 -11.59 2.63
N ASP A 12 -11.66 -10.96 3.47
CA ASP A 12 -12.01 -10.76 4.89
C ASP A 12 -13.20 -9.81 5.04
N ILE A 13 -13.23 -8.71 4.27
CA ILE A 13 -14.38 -7.79 4.27
C ILE A 13 -15.63 -8.46 3.70
N LEU A 14 -15.54 -9.22 2.59
CA LEU A 14 -16.68 -9.97 2.05
C LEU A 14 -17.22 -11.00 3.06
N GLU A 15 -16.36 -11.61 3.87
CA GLU A 15 -16.79 -12.48 4.95
C GLU A 15 -17.54 -11.71 6.04
N CYS A 16 -17.04 -10.54 6.45
CA CYS A 16 -17.75 -9.66 7.39
C CYS A 16 -19.16 -9.31 6.88
N TRP A 17 -19.28 -8.96 5.59
CA TRP A 17 -20.59 -8.75 4.96
C TRP A 17 -21.47 -10.00 5.03
N THR A 18 -20.91 -11.17 4.73
CA THR A 18 -21.67 -12.44 4.74
C THR A 18 -22.22 -12.74 6.14
N VAL A 19 -21.39 -12.53 7.17
CA VAL A 19 -21.79 -12.69 8.58
C VAL A 19 -22.92 -11.73 8.94
N GLU A 20 -22.80 -10.43 8.63
CA GLU A 20 -23.82 -9.45 9.00
C GLU A 20 -25.13 -9.58 8.22
N VAL A 21 -25.05 -9.89 6.92
CA VAL A 21 -26.23 -10.19 6.10
C VAL A 21 -27.00 -11.38 6.69
N LYS A 22 -26.28 -12.42 7.13
CA LYS A 22 -26.90 -13.59 7.77
C LYS A 22 -27.52 -13.23 9.12
N ASP A 23 -26.79 -12.53 9.97
CA ASP A 23 -27.22 -12.23 11.33
C ASP A 23 -28.39 -11.22 11.37
N GLN A 24 -28.37 -10.18 10.51
CA GLN A 24 -29.39 -9.13 10.52
C GLN A 24 -30.58 -9.40 9.60
N ARG A 25 -30.39 -10.14 8.51
CA ARG A 25 -31.42 -10.34 7.47
C ARG A 25 -31.82 -11.79 7.27
N GLY A 26 -31.14 -12.76 7.90
CA GLY A 26 -31.43 -14.19 7.74
C GLY A 26 -31.11 -14.72 6.33
N LEU A 27 -30.28 -14.00 5.56
CA LEU A 27 -29.91 -14.39 4.20
C LEU A 27 -28.57 -15.15 4.24
N GLU A 28 -28.54 -16.36 3.68
CA GLU A 28 -27.37 -17.25 3.77
C GLU A 28 -26.19 -16.88 2.86
N SER A 29 -26.34 -15.90 1.96
CA SER A 29 -25.26 -15.51 1.03
C SER A 29 -25.38 -14.08 0.53
N LEU A 30 -24.24 -13.50 0.12
CA LEU A 30 -24.20 -12.20 -0.54
C LEU A 30 -24.95 -12.19 -1.88
N GLN A 31 -25.01 -13.32 -2.57
CA GLN A 31 -25.79 -13.44 -3.80
C GLN A 31 -27.30 -13.37 -3.51
N ALA A 32 -27.76 -13.93 -2.40
CA ALA A 32 -29.16 -13.78 -1.97
C ALA A 32 -29.46 -12.33 -1.59
N PHE A 33 -28.53 -11.66 -0.90
CA PHE A 33 -28.65 -10.23 -0.60
C PHE A 33 -28.67 -9.36 -1.85
N ALA A 34 -27.76 -9.57 -2.82
CA ALA A 34 -27.80 -8.85 -4.08
C ALA A 34 -29.13 -9.05 -4.83
N LYS A 35 -29.70 -10.27 -4.78
CA LYS A 35 -31.01 -10.58 -5.39
C LYS A 35 -32.20 -9.94 -4.68
N SER A 36 -32.09 -9.61 -3.40
CA SER A 36 -33.15 -8.86 -2.70
C SER A 36 -33.20 -7.38 -3.10
N ASN A 37 -32.26 -6.92 -3.95
CA ASN A 37 -32.16 -5.56 -4.46
C ASN A 37 -32.16 -4.51 -3.33
N PRO A 38 -31.16 -4.56 -2.42
CA PRO A 38 -31.12 -3.72 -1.23
C PRO A 38 -31.00 -2.25 -1.61
N THR A 39 -31.60 -1.37 -0.81
CA THR A 39 -31.48 0.06 -1.05
C THR A 39 -30.09 0.56 -0.67
N TRP A 40 -29.71 1.74 -1.17
CA TRP A 40 -28.43 2.35 -0.82
C TRP A 40 -28.31 2.60 0.69
N GLU A 41 -29.39 3.02 1.34
CA GLU A 41 -29.44 3.24 2.78
C GLU A 41 -29.20 1.94 3.57
N GLU A 42 -29.72 0.81 3.08
CA GLU A 42 -29.47 -0.50 3.69
C GLU A 42 -28.01 -0.91 3.57
N ILE A 43 -27.40 -0.70 2.40
CA ILE A 43 -25.97 -0.97 2.17
C ILE A 43 -25.12 -0.10 3.10
N MET A 44 -25.44 1.19 3.21
CA MET A 44 -24.70 2.11 4.09
C MET A 44 -24.85 1.73 5.56
N SER A 45 -26.06 1.44 6.03
CA SER A 45 -26.31 0.99 7.41
C SER A 45 -25.55 -0.29 7.75
N LEU A 46 -25.47 -1.23 6.80
CA LEU A 46 -24.74 -2.47 7.00
C LEU A 46 -23.22 -2.23 7.02
N SER A 47 -22.73 -1.35 6.14
CA SER A 47 -21.33 -0.93 6.09
C SER A 47 -20.90 -0.28 7.42
N GLU A 48 -21.71 0.62 7.96
CA GLU A 48 -21.44 1.25 9.26
C GLU A 48 -21.39 0.23 10.39
N THR A 49 -22.27 -0.78 10.36
CA THR A 49 -22.25 -1.86 11.34
C THR A 49 -20.97 -2.68 11.24
N ILE A 50 -20.53 -2.97 10.01
CA ILE A 50 -19.28 -3.68 9.75
C ILE A 50 -18.09 -2.88 10.30
N ILE A 51 -18.03 -1.58 10.03
CA ILE A 51 -16.97 -0.71 10.54
C ILE A 51 -16.94 -0.72 12.07
N LYS A 52 -18.09 -0.56 12.73
CA LYS A 52 -18.17 -0.54 14.20
C LYS A 52 -17.77 -1.87 14.86
N LYS A 53 -18.02 -3.00 14.19
CA LYS A 53 -17.81 -4.34 14.77
C LYS A 53 -16.46 -4.96 14.41
N TYR A 54 -15.97 -4.74 13.20
CA TYR A 54 -14.81 -5.45 12.64
C TYR A 54 -13.58 -4.57 12.43
N LEU A 55 -13.61 -3.32 12.87
CA LEU A 55 -12.43 -2.46 13.00
C LEU A 55 -12.23 -2.09 14.48
N PRO A 56 -11.00 -1.74 14.88
CA PRO A 56 -10.72 -1.18 16.20
C PRO A 56 -11.52 0.11 16.37
N TYR A 57 -12.44 0.11 17.34
CA TYR A 57 -13.22 1.27 17.74
C TYR A 57 -12.65 1.90 19.03
N GLU A 58 -13.24 2.99 19.52
CA GLU A 58 -12.76 3.77 20.68
C GLU A 58 -12.41 2.92 21.91
N TYR A 59 -13.16 1.84 22.17
CA TYR A 59 -12.98 0.96 23.33
C TYR A 59 -12.13 -0.29 23.05
N PHE A 60 -11.46 -0.37 21.89
CA PHE A 60 -10.68 -1.56 21.51
C PHE A 60 -9.53 -1.84 22.48
N GLY A 61 -8.88 -0.79 22.98
CA GLY A 61 -7.84 -0.90 24.02
C GLY A 61 -8.38 -1.57 25.29
N ASP A 62 -9.54 -1.10 25.80
CA ASP A 62 -10.18 -1.64 27.00
C ASP A 62 -10.55 -3.12 26.83
N GLU A 63 -11.03 -3.51 25.64
CA GLU A 63 -11.30 -4.91 25.29
C GLU A 63 -10.02 -5.76 25.32
N CYS A 64 -8.91 -5.21 24.84
CA CYS A 64 -7.59 -5.86 24.88
C CYS A 64 -6.97 -5.93 26.29
N GLU A 65 -7.48 -5.20 27.28
CA GLU A 65 -7.03 -5.25 28.67
C GLU A 65 -7.78 -6.29 29.52
N LYS A 66 -8.89 -6.84 29.02
CA LYS A 66 -9.67 -7.86 29.73
C LYS A 66 -8.87 -9.14 30.00
N ALA A 67 -9.36 -9.93 30.95
CA ALA A 67 -8.83 -11.25 31.26
C ALA A 67 -8.85 -12.14 30.00
N LYS A 68 -7.85 -13.03 29.83
CA LYS A 68 -7.70 -13.84 28.60
C LYS A 68 -8.91 -14.73 28.32
N GLU A 69 -9.58 -15.15 29.38
CA GLU A 69 -10.79 -15.98 29.35
C GLU A 69 -12.00 -15.22 28.78
N ASP A 70 -11.97 -13.89 28.86
CA ASP A 70 -13.01 -13.01 28.34
C ASP A 70 -12.70 -12.44 26.95
N ARG A 71 -11.49 -12.72 26.43
CA ARG A 71 -10.98 -12.17 25.16
C ARG A 71 -11.09 -13.14 23.99
N ASP A 72 -10.94 -12.58 22.80
CA ASP A 72 -10.80 -13.34 21.56
C ASP A 72 -9.66 -12.75 20.73
N THR A 73 -8.43 -13.22 20.97
CA THR A 73 -7.25 -12.65 20.32
C THR A 73 -7.25 -12.87 18.81
N VAL A 74 -7.99 -13.88 18.31
CA VAL A 74 -8.13 -14.10 16.87
C VAL A 74 -9.01 -13.01 16.26
N PHE A 75 -10.14 -12.69 16.90
CA PHE A 75 -11.04 -11.64 16.46
C PHE A 75 -10.39 -10.26 16.55
N GLU A 76 -9.69 -9.98 17.65
CA GLU A 76 -8.90 -8.74 17.85
C GLU A 76 -7.87 -8.57 16.72
N ASN A 77 -7.11 -9.62 16.42
CA ASN A 77 -6.13 -9.60 15.31
C ASN A 77 -6.81 -9.33 13.97
N MET A 78 -8.01 -9.88 13.74
CA MET A 78 -8.73 -9.62 12.50
C MET A 78 -9.24 -8.18 12.41
N CYS A 79 -9.64 -7.57 13.52
CA CYS A 79 -10.01 -6.16 13.54
C CYS A 79 -8.85 -5.27 13.09
N LEU A 80 -7.67 -5.47 13.68
CA LEU A 80 -6.44 -4.78 13.29
C LEU A 80 -6.03 -5.08 11.85
N HIS A 81 -6.17 -6.33 11.40
CA HIS A 81 -5.88 -6.71 10.01
C HIS A 81 -6.78 -5.95 9.03
N ASN A 82 -8.09 -5.92 9.29
CA ASN A 82 -9.05 -5.21 8.45
C ASN A 82 -8.78 -3.71 8.41
N GLN A 83 -8.44 -3.10 9.55
CA GLN A 83 -8.07 -1.68 9.60
C GLN A 83 -6.85 -1.37 8.73
N HIS A 84 -5.76 -2.12 8.88
CA HIS A 84 -4.56 -1.92 8.07
C HIS A 84 -4.81 -2.21 6.59
N GLY A 85 -5.57 -3.26 6.27
CA GLY A 85 -5.94 -3.62 4.91
C GLY A 85 -6.77 -2.53 4.23
N LEU A 86 -7.77 -1.98 4.92
CA LEU A 86 -8.62 -0.90 4.40
C LEU A 86 -7.85 0.41 4.20
N LEU A 87 -6.98 0.78 5.14
CA LEU A 87 -6.08 1.93 4.97
C LEU A 87 -5.20 1.77 3.71
N TYR A 88 -4.65 0.58 3.53
CA TYR A 88 -3.84 0.25 2.35
C TYR A 88 -4.65 0.33 1.04
N LEU A 89 -5.86 -0.24 1.02
CA LEU A 89 -6.74 -0.19 -0.15
C LEU A 89 -7.11 1.25 -0.51
N GLU A 90 -7.40 2.09 0.48
CA GLU A 90 -7.77 3.49 0.25
C GLU A 90 -6.57 4.30 -0.24
N LEU A 91 -5.37 4.07 0.31
CA LEU A 91 -4.15 4.69 -0.21
C LEU A 91 -3.91 4.29 -1.67
N ALA A 92 -3.99 2.99 -1.98
CA ALA A 92 -3.80 2.49 -3.34
C ALA A 92 -4.82 3.10 -4.32
N ARG A 93 -6.09 3.20 -3.91
CA ARG A 93 -7.14 3.85 -4.70
C ARG A 93 -6.80 5.32 -4.94
N ALA A 94 -6.50 6.07 -3.88
CA ALA A 94 -6.20 7.49 -3.97
C ALA A 94 -4.97 7.76 -4.88
N MET A 95 -3.92 6.97 -4.74
CA MET A 95 -2.72 7.03 -5.60
C MET A 95 -3.04 6.77 -7.07
N ASN A 96 -3.82 5.72 -7.37
CA ASN A 96 -4.15 5.38 -8.76
C ASN A 96 -5.07 6.40 -9.43
N TYR A 97 -5.96 7.04 -8.66
CA TYR A 97 -6.91 8.04 -9.17
C TYR A 97 -6.42 9.49 -9.06
N GLY A 98 -5.21 9.72 -8.56
CA GLY A 98 -4.66 11.08 -8.44
C GLY A 98 -5.26 11.90 -7.30
N ASP A 99 -5.92 11.28 -6.32
CA ASP A 99 -6.56 11.98 -5.20
C ASP A 99 -5.55 12.29 -4.08
N VAL A 100 -4.77 13.34 -4.32
CA VAL A 100 -3.76 13.84 -3.36
C VAL A 100 -4.41 14.29 -2.04
N GLY A 101 -5.64 14.79 -2.08
CA GLY A 101 -6.38 15.19 -0.89
C GLY A 101 -6.62 14.02 0.04
N CYS A 102 -7.08 12.89 -0.50
CA CYS A 102 -7.27 11.66 0.27
C CYS A 102 -5.94 11.11 0.80
N ILE A 103 -4.86 11.12 0.00
CA ILE A 103 -3.52 10.70 0.45
C ILE A 103 -3.10 11.48 1.69
N LEU A 104 -3.26 12.80 1.68
CA LEU A 104 -2.93 13.67 2.81
C LEU A 104 -3.78 13.41 4.06
N GLN A 105 -5.04 12.98 3.90
CA GLN A 105 -5.88 12.58 5.03
C GLN A 105 -5.41 11.27 5.66
N LEU A 106 -4.78 10.39 4.89
CA LEU A 106 -4.24 9.12 5.37
C LEU A 106 -2.89 9.27 6.08
N PHE A 107 -2.16 10.36 5.83
CA PHE A 107 -0.82 10.59 6.37
C PHE A 107 -0.68 10.37 7.88
N PRO A 108 -1.57 10.91 8.75
CA PRO A 108 -1.46 10.70 10.19
C PRO A 108 -1.41 9.23 10.61
N TYR A 109 -2.20 8.36 9.96
CA TYR A 109 -2.20 6.93 10.24
C TYR A 109 -0.88 6.27 9.83
N TYR A 110 -0.35 6.60 8.65
CA TYR A 110 0.93 6.08 8.19
C TYR A 110 2.11 6.59 9.02
N ILE A 111 2.08 7.86 9.46
CA ILE A 111 3.06 8.42 10.38
C ILE A 111 3.09 7.62 11.69
N ALA A 112 1.92 7.30 12.25
CA ALA A 112 1.81 6.47 13.45
C ALA A 112 2.39 5.06 13.21
N ILE A 113 1.98 4.39 12.13
CA ILE A 113 2.47 3.05 11.76
C ILE A 113 4.00 3.04 11.57
N PHE A 114 4.57 4.02 10.86
CA PHE A 114 6.02 4.11 10.68
C PHE A 114 6.74 4.39 11.99
N THR A 115 6.14 5.15 12.91
CA THR A 115 6.70 5.38 14.23
C THR A 115 6.74 4.08 15.05
N ALA A 116 5.63 3.34 15.12
CA ALA A 116 5.54 2.07 15.86
C ALA A 116 6.45 0.97 15.29
N THR A 117 6.70 0.98 13.98
CA THR A 117 7.59 0.02 13.31
C THR A 117 9.07 0.40 13.34
N GLY A 118 9.43 1.50 14.02
CA GLY A 118 10.82 1.98 14.11
C GLY A 118 11.35 2.59 12.80
N LYS A 119 10.46 2.91 11.86
CA LYS A 119 10.77 3.57 10.58
C LYS A 119 10.77 5.09 10.76
N GLU A 120 11.55 5.56 11.73
CA GLU A 120 11.51 6.95 12.21
C GLU A 120 11.85 7.99 11.16
N LYS A 121 12.73 7.67 10.21
CA LYS A 121 13.08 8.57 9.10
C LYS A 121 11.86 8.89 8.25
N TYR A 122 11.07 7.87 7.87
CA TYR A 122 9.85 8.05 7.09
C TYR A 122 8.83 8.88 7.86
N ALA A 123 8.58 8.53 9.13
CA ALA A 123 7.68 9.30 9.98
C ALA A 123 8.12 10.78 10.10
N THR A 124 9.40 11.04 10.34
CA THR A 124 9.95 12.39 10.48
C THR A 124 9.81 13.20 9.19
N HIS A 125 10.17 12.62 8.04
CA HIS A 125 10.02 13.30 6.75
C HIS A 125 8.55 13.56 6.41
N MET A 126 7.65 12.62 6.69
CA MET A 126 6.21 12.80 6.47
C MET A 126 5.64 13.91 7.37
N ILE A 127 6.02 13.95 8.65
CA ILE A 127 5.63 15.03 9.58
C ILE A 127 6.12 16.37 9.08
N LYS A 128 7.41 16.46 8.71
CA LYS A 128 8.00 17.69 8.18
C LYS A 128 7.28 18.14 6.93
N PHE A 129 7.11 17.26 5.94
CA PHE A 129 6.43 17.58 4.69
C PHE A 129 4.99 18.05 4.94
N TYR A 130 4.24 17.34 5.78
CA TYR A 130 2.86 17.71 6.13
C TYR A 130 2.79 19.06 6.86
N THR A 131 3.74 19.33 7.76
CA THR A 131 3.83 20.60 8.49
C THR A 131 4.19 21.75 7.54
N ASP A 132 5.20 21.55 6.69
CA ASP A 132 5.65 22.56 5.73
C ASP A 132 4.52 22.92 4.75
N LEU A 133 3.80 21.91 4.25
CA LEU A 133 2.66 22.08 3.36
C LEU A 133 1.54 22.93 3.98
N ASN A 134 1.27 22.75 5.27
CA ASN A 134 0.16 23.43 5.94
C ASN A 134 0.53 24.78 6.56
N HIS A 135 1.79 25.00 6.94
CA HIS A 135 2.19 26.12 7.78
C HIS A 135 3.36 26.95 7.24
N VAL A 136 4.17 26.42 6.32
CA VAL A 136 5.42 27.07 5.86
C VAL A 136 5.31 27.54 4.41
N TYR A 137 4.75 26.70 3.53
CA TYR A 137 4.70 27.01 2.10
C TYR A 137 3.69 28.13 1.78
N PRO A 138 4.08 29.13 0.98
CA PRO A 138 3.14 30.07 0.41
C PRO A 138 2.05 29.33 -0.39
N PRO A 139 0.81 29.85 -0.45
CA PRO A 139 -0.31 29.16 -1.12
C PRO A 139 0.00 28.70 -2.54
N GLN A 140 0.73 29.51 -3.31
CA GLN A 140 1.12 29.20 -4.69
C GLN A 140 2.10 28.02 -4.77
N LEU A 141 3.06 27.94 -3.84
CA LEU A 141 4.01 26.83 -3.78
C LEU A 141 3.31 25.55 -3.31
N ARG A 142 2.45 25.65 -2.30
CA ARG A 142 1.62 24.52 -1.86
C ARG A 142 0.83 23.94 -3.03
N GLU A 143 0.14 24.78 -3.78
CA GLU A 143 -0.64 24.33 -4.94
C GLU A 143 0.25 23.66 -5.98
N ALA A 144 1.39 24.28 -6.31
CA ALA A 144 2.35 23.68 -7.26
C ALA A 144 2.85 22.30 -6.79
N VAL A 145 3.15 22.12 -5.51
CA VAL A 145 3.57 20.83 -4.95
C VAL A 145 2.45 19.79 -5.07
N LEU A 146 1.22 20.15 -4.69
CA LEU A 146 0.08 19.22 -4.71
C LEU A 146 -0.29 18.79 -6.14
N GLN A 147 -0.22 19.70 -7.11
CA GLN A 147 -0.51 19.43 -8.52
C GLN A 147 0.57 18.59 -9.22
N ASN A 148 1.80 18.56 -8.68
CA ASN A 148 2.93 17.85 -9.29
C ASN A 148 3.36 16.60 -8.49
N TRP A 149 2.59 16.19 -7.49
CA TRP A 149 2.94 15.02 -6.69
C TRP A 149 2.72 13.71 -7.47
N LEU A 150 1.61 13.64 -8.19
CA LEU A 150 1.24 12.53 -9.04
C LEU A 150 1.16 13.00 -10.50
N CYS A 151 1.54 12.12 -11.42
CA CYS A 151 1.39 12.33 -12.86
C CYS A 151 0.57 11.19 -13.45
N ASN A 152 -0.06 11.39 -14.60
CA ASN A 152 -0.83 10.34 -15.28
C ASN A 152 -0.24 10.03 -16.65
N PRO A 153 0.78 9.16 -16.73
CA PRO A 153 1.41 8.80 -18.00
C PRO A 153 0.47 8.03 -18.94
N LYS A 154 -0.50 7.29 -18.40
CA LYS A 154 -1.42 6.45 -19.19
C LYS A 154 -2.61 7.22 -19.77
N GLY A 155 -2.96 8.36 -19.19
CA GLY A 155 -4.15 9.13 -19.55
C GLY A 155 -5.49 8.47 -19.16
N THR A 156 -5.48 7.38 -18.39
CA THR A 156 -6.68 6.72 -17.88
C THR A 156 -7.05 7.23 -16.49
N PRO A 157 -8.33 7.15 -16.05
CA PRO A 157 -8.72 7.62 -14.72
C PRO A 157 -7.92 7.01 -13.55
N ASP A 158 -7.46 5.76 -13.69
CA ASP A 158 -6.67 4.99 -12.72
C ASP A 158 -5.16 4.92 -13.07
N GLY A 159 -4.74 5.78 -14.00
CA GLY A 159 -3.40 5.78 -14.59
C GLY A 159 -2.36 6.61 -13.83
N PHE A 160 -2.70 7.19 -12.68
CA PHE A 160 -1.79 8.05 -11.93
C PHE A 160 -0.66 7.25 -11.28
N ARG A 161 0.53 7.85 -11.26
CA ARG A 161 1.75 7.32 -10.63
C ARG A 161 2.47 8.45 -9.90
N ALA A 162 3.20 8.09 -8.84
CA ALA A 162 4.10 9.03 -8.18
C ALA A 162 5.09 9.62 -9.19
N LEU A 163 5.38 10.92 -9.09
CA LEU A 163 6.36 11.53 -9.99
C LEU A 163 7.74 10.87 -9.87
N ASP A 164 8.11 10.46 -8.65
CA ASP A 164 9.35 9.71 -8.39
C ASP A 164 9.42 8.40 -9.19
N TRP A 165 8.29 7.70 -9.36
CA TRP A 165 8.22 6.49 -10.20
C TRP A 165 8.59 6.79 -11.66
N LEU A 166 8.16 7.94 -12.21
CA LEU A 166 8.54 8.35 -13.56
C LEU A 166 10.03 8.72 -13.63
N GLN A 167 10.57 9.35 -12.57
CA GLN A 167 11.99 9.63 -12.45
C GLN A 167 12.81 8.34 -12.38
N GLU A 168 12.37 7.34 -11.64
CA GLU A 168 12.99 6.02 -11.56
C GLU A 168 12.95 5.29 -12.90
N LEU A 169 11.83 5.37 -13.61
CA LEU A 169 11.71 4.81 -14.96
C LEU A 169 12.69 5.48 -15.93
N ASN A 170 12.80 6.82 -15.87
CA ASN A 170 13.80 7.55 -16.65
C ASN A 170 15.23 7.16 -16.26
N ASN A 171 15.50 6.95 -14.97
CA ASN A 171 16.77 6.45 -14.49
C ASN A 171 17.05 5.04 -15.01
N LEU A 172 16.07 4.14 -15.04
CA LEU A 172 16.22 2.79 -15.57
C LEU A 172 16.64 2.81 -17.04
N TYR A 173 15.95 3.61 -17.87
CA TYR A 173 16.31 3.77 -19.28
C TYR A 173 17.70 4.40 -19.49
N THR A 174 18.21 5.12 -18.48
CA THR A 174 19.42 5.93 -18.56
C THR A 174 20.65 5.32 -17.85
N LYS A 175 20.49 4.47 -16.82
CA LYS A 175 21.54 4.20 -15.81
C LYS A 175 22.01 2.75 -15.63
N ALA A 176 21.54 1.75 -16.37
CA ALA A 176 21.91 0.35 -16.09
C ALA A 176 23.39 -0.04 -16.40
N SER A 177 24.38 0.42 -15.60
CA SER A 177 25.78 -0.07 -15.56
C SER A 177 26.55 0.31 -14.28
N LEU A 178 25.92 0.26 -13.10
CA LEU A 178 26.66 0.39 -11.82
C LEU A 178 26.77 -0.90 -11.00
N VAL A 179 26.57 -2.07 -11.62
CA VAL A 179 26.97 -3.35 -11.04
C VAL A 179 27.95 -4.03 -12.00
N PRO A 180 29.23 -4.23 -11.62
CA PRO A 180 30.15 -4.98 -12.45
C PRO A 180 29.65 -6.42 -12.54
N TYR A 181 29.42 -6.88 -13.78
CA TYR A 181 29.25 -8.25 -14.22
C TYR A 181 29.40 -9.33 -13.12
N THR A 182 28.27 -9.68 -12.50
CA THR A 182 28.12 -10.97 -11.82
C THR A 182 27.12 -11.82 -12.59
N PHE A 183 27.35 -13.13 -12.59
CA PHE A 183 26.59 -14.19 -13.29
C PHE A 183 25.06 -14.11 -13.11
N VAL A 184 24.58 -13.37 -12.10
CA VAL A 184 23.17 -13.06 -11.83
C VAL A 184 22.55 -12.16 -12.91
N SER A 185 23.33 -11.29 -13.57
CA SER A 185 22.85 -10.39 -14.64
C SER A 185 22.46 -11.12 -15.95
N MET A 186 22.74 -12.42 -16.07
CA MET A 186 22.30 -13.25 -17.19
C MET A 186 20.95 -13.93 -16.91
N LEU A 187 20.55 -14.02 -15.62
CA LEU A 187 19.32 -14.66 -15.17
C LEU A 187 18.19 -13.66 -14.93
N ILE A 188 18.53 -12.41 -14.62
CA ILE A 188 17.59 -11.28 -14.54
C ILE A 188 17.80 -10.48 -15.82
N GLY A 189 16.78 -10.38 -16.67
CA GLY A 189 16.84 -9.66 -17.94
C GLY A 189 17.12 -8.18 -17.75
N ASN A 190 18.39 -7.80 -17.54
CA ASN A 190 18.83 -6.42 -17.51
C ASN A 190 18.73 -5.82 -18.93
N LYS A 191 17.55 -5.34 -19.29
CA LYS A 191 17.34 -4.52 -20.48
C LYS A 191 17.96 -3.14 -20.26
N VAL A 192 19.26 -3.05 -20.52
CA VAL A 192 19.93 -1.77 -20.81
C VAL A 192 19.38 -1.27 -22.14
N VAL A 193 18.46 -0.29 -22.14
CA VAL A 193 17.77 0.06 -23.39
C VAL A 193 18.56 1.06 -24.25
N PHE A 194 19.12 2.14 -23.68
CA PHE A 194 19.73 3.23 -24.48
C PHE A 194 21.12 3.71 -24.04
N THR A 195 21.78 3.00 -23.12
CA THR A 195 23.15 3.37 -22.69
C THR A 195 24.20 2.73 -23.61
N GLY A 196 25.26 3.47 -23.95
CA GLY A 196 26.40 2.93 -24.67
C GLY A 196 27.29 2.12 -23.74
N GLN A 197 27.82 0.99 -24.21
CA GLN A 197 28.80 0.21 -23.46
C GLN A 197 30.20 0.84 -23.52
N GLY A 198 31.00 0.62 -22.46
CA GLY A 198 32.43 0.98 -22.43
C GLY A 198 32.72 2.49 -22.46
N PRO A 199 33.66 2.98 -23.30
CA PRO A 199 34.12 4.38 -23.29
C PRO A 199 33.06 5.40 -23.70
N ASN A 200 31.90 4.94 -24.20
CA ASN A 200 30.75 5.77 -24.54
C ASN A 200 29.85 6.11 -23.33
N HIS A 201 30.22 5.66 -22.13
CA HIS A 201 29.51 5.95 -20.87
C HIS A 201 29.98 7.28 -20.25
N MET A 202 29.88 8.37 -21.02
CA MET A 202 30.21 9.72 -20.56
C MET A 202 28.97 10.43 -20.01
N LYS A 203 29.10 11.15 -18.88
CA LYS A 203 28.00 11.93 -18.29
C LYS A 203 27.33 12.86 -19.31
N GLU A 204 28.12 13.50 -20.16
CA GLU A 204 27.60 14.36 -21.23
C GLU A 204 26.71 13.63 -22.24
N LEU A 205 27.06 12.39 -22.60
CA LEU A 205 26.24 11.56 -23.48
C LEU A 205 24.96 11.09 -22.78
N VAL A 206 25.03 10.78 -21.50
CA VAL A 206 23.87 10.46 -20.68
C VAL A 206 22.89 11.63 -20.64
N PHE A 207 23.35 12.86 -20.39
CA PHE A 207 22.51 14.06 -20.43
C PHE A 207 21.92 14.34 -21.82
N LYS A 208 22.72 14.18 -22.89
CA LYS A 208 22.23 14.38 -24.26
C LYS A 208 21.19 13.34 -24.66
N ARG A 209 21.26 12.11 -24.14
CA ARG A 209 20.31 11.03 -24.43
C ARG A 209 19.08 11.07 -23.55
N SER A 210 19.17 11.55 -22.31
CA SER A 210 18.03 11.63 -21.39
C SER A 210 16.90 12.49 -21.95
N VAL A 211 17.23 13.57 -22.69
CA VAL A 211 16.24 14.42 -23.37
C VAL A 211 15.60 13.76 -24.61
N LEU A 212 16.18 12.66 -25.10
CA LEU A 212 15.69 11.91 -26.28
C LEU A 212 15.04 10.57 -25.91
N LEU A 213 14.86 10.26 -24.62
CA LEU A 213 14.32 8.97 -24.17
C LEU A 213 13.00 8.61 -24.83
N GLU A 214 12.07 9.56 -24.89
CA GLU A 214 10.77 9.33 -25.52
C GLU A 214 10.88 9.07 -27.03
N VAL A 215 11.79 9.75 -27.72
CA VAL A 215 12.08 9.53 -29.13
C VAL A 215 12.63 8.12 -29.33
N TYR A 216 13.57 7.68 -28.49
CA TYR A 216 14.14 6.35 -28.57
C TYR A 216 13.10 5.25 -28.28
N CYS A 217 12.28 5.42 -27.25
CA CYS A 217 11.16 4.52 -26.95
C CYS A 217 10.17 4.45 -28.12
N SER A 218 9.85 5.59 -28.75
CA SER A 218 8.93 5.64 -29.88
C SER A 218 9.51 4.96 -31.12
N MET A 219 10.80 5.16 -31.41
CA MET A 219 11.50 4.46 -32.49
C MET A 219 11.51 2.95 -32.27
N GLN A 220 11.75 2.50 -31.04
CA GLN A 220 11.73 1.08 -30.72
C GLN A 220 10.34 0.46 -30.93
N ARG A 221 9.27 1.09 -30.41
CA ARG A 221 7.89 0.64 -30.63
C ARG A 221 7.55 0.58 -32.12
N MET A 222 7.92 1.61 -32.88
CA MET A 222 7.73 1.64 -34.34
C MET A 222 8.45 0.48 -35.04
N ILE A 223 9.66 0.13 -34.62
CA ILE A 223 10.39 -1.02 -35.15
C ILE A 223 9.63 -2.31 -34.77
N GLU A 224 9.28 -2.50 -33.50
CA GLU A 224 8.54 -3.67 -33.03
C GLU A 224 7.23 -3.87 -33.80
N ASP A 225 6.47 -2.80 -34.02
CA ASP A 225 5.22 -2.79 -34.80
C ASP A 225 5.47 -3.16 -36.27
N ASN A 226 6.46 -2.53 -36.92
CA ASN A 226 6.79 -2.80 -38.33
C ASN A 226 7.23 -4.25 -38.56
N PHE A 227 7.98 -4.83 -37.61
CA PHE A 227 8.42 -6.22 -37.67
C PHE A 227 7.38 -7.20 -37.14
N HIS A 228 6.17 -6.75 -36.79
CA HIS A 228 5.10 -7.58 -36.24
C HIS A 228 5.56 -8.40 -35.02
N LEU A 229 6.43 -7.81 -34.19
CA LEU A 229 6.85 -8.36 -32.91
C LEU A 229 5.75 -8.23 -31.83
N SER A 230 4.53 -7.94 -32.24
CA SER A 230 3.31 -7.75 -31.43
C SER A 230 2.89 -8.98 -30.63
N HIS A 231 3.53 -10.13 -30.84
CA HIS A 231 3.34 -11.36 -30.06
C HIS A 231 4.25 -11.48 -28.82
N CYS A 232 5.16 -10.52 -28.60
CA CYS A 232 5.86 -10.39 -27.32
C CYS A 232 4.93 -9.73 -26.29
N THR A 233 3.87 -10.43 -25.88
CA THR A 233 2.95 -9.95 -24.85
C THR A 233 3.67 -9.79 -23.52
N VAL A 234 4.09 -8.56 -23.20
CA VAL A 234 4.53 -8.16 -21.85
C VAL A 234 3.32 -8.00 -20.92
N HIS A 235 2.15 -7.74 -21.50
CA HIS A 235 0.88 -7.75 -20.79
C HIS A 235 0.46 -9.20 -20.49
N HIS A 236 0.86 -9.70 -19.33
CA HIS A 236 0.21 -10.87 -18.75
C HIS A 236 -1.28 -10.54 -18.59
N MET A 237 -2.13 -11.37 -19.18
CA MET A 237 -3.58 -11.28 -18.96
C MET A 237 -3.81 -11.34 -17.46
N LYS A 238 -4.52 -10.34 -16.90
CA LYS A 238 -4.85 -10.33 -15.48
C LYS A 238 -5.51 -11.67 -15.12
N PRO A 239 -5.01 -12.38 -14.09
CA PRO A 239 -5.56 -13.69 -13.75
C PRO A 239 -7.04 -13.58 -13.41
N ALA A 240 -7.83 -14.58 -13.82
CA ALA A 240 -9.25 -14.64 -13.47
C ALA A 240 -9.41 -14.98 -11.97
N MET A 241 -9.51 -13.94 -11.13
CA MET A 241 -9.46 -14.07 -9.67
C MET A 241 -10.75 -14.56 -9.01
N THR A 242 -11.87 -14.67 -9.74
CA THR A 242 -13.17 -15.06 -9.17
C THR A 242 -13.14 -16.41 -8.45
N LYS A 243 -12.57 -17.45 -9.08
CA LYS A 243 -12.50 -18.80 -8.48
C LYS A 243 -11.54 -18.86 -7.28
N PRO A 244 -10.31 -18.29 -7.36
CA PRO A 244 -9.44 -18.17 -6.18
C PRO A 244 -10.10 -17.46 -5.01
N LEU A 245 -10.74 -16.30 -5.24
CA LEU A 245 -11.40 -15.55 -4.18
C LEU A 245 -12.55 -16.33 -3.55
N GLN A 246 -13.38 -17.01 -4.34
CA GLN A 246 -14.44 -17.88 -3.82
C GLN A 246 -13.88 -19.00 -2.93
N ARG A 247 -12.79 -19.65 -3.35
CA ARG A 247 -12.13 -20.70 -2.54
C ARG A 247 -11.58 -20.14 -1.24
N LEU A 248 -10.96 -18.96 -1.31
CA LEU A 248 -10.42 -18.27 -0.14
C LEU A 248 -11.54 -17.87 0.84
N CYS A 249 -12.65 -17.31 0.36
CA CYS A 249 -13.84 -17.04 1.18
C CYS A 249 -14.34 -18.32 1.89
N THR A 250 -14.46 -19.45 1.17
CA THR A 250 -14.89 -20.71 1.80
C THR A 250 -13.91 -21.18 2.88
N GLN A 251 -12.61 -21.05 2.66
CA GLN A 251 -11.61 -21.40 3.67
C GLN A 251 -11.69 -20.47 4.90
N ILE A 252 -11.86 -19.17 4.69
CA ILE A 252 -11.97 -18.18 5.76
C ILE A 252 -13.24 -18.41 6.59
N ALA A 253 -14.37 -18.68 5.93
CA ALA A 253 -15.64 -18.99 6.59
C ALA A 253 -15.51 -20.21 7.52
N ASN A 254 -14.78 -21.25 7.10
CA ASN A 254 -14.54 -22.43 7.94
C ASN A 254 -13.70 -22.15 9.19
N LEU A 255 -12.86 -21.11 9.16
CA LEU A 255 -12.04 -20.70 10.31
C LEU A 255 -12.84 -19.87 11.32
N ASP A 256 -13.99 -19.33 10.91
CA ASP A 256 -14.93 -18.57 11.73
C ASP A 256 -14.27 -17.40 12.51
N ARG A 257 -13.29 -16.73 11.86
CA ARG A 257 -12.43 -15.70 12.48
C ARG A 257 -13.14 -14.36 12.68
N HIS A 258 -14.19 -14.11 11.91
CA HIS A 258 -15.05 -12.91 12.00
C HIS A 258 -16.26 -13.12 12.92
N ARG A 259 -16.28 -14.15 13.77
CA ARG A 259 -17.25 -14.24 14.88
C ARG A 259 -16.50 -14.25 16.19
N PHE A 260 -16.94 -13.43 17.13
CA PHE A 260 -16.36 -13.38 18.47
C PHE A 260 -16.64 -14.68 19.22
N LYS A 261 -15.60 -15.27 19.79
CA LYS A 261 -15.62 -16.48 20.60
C LYS A 261 -14.82 -16.24 21.87
N LYS A 262 -15.55 -16.15 22.98
CA LYS A 262 -14.99 -15.95 24.32
C LYS A 262 -13.91 -17.00 24.63
N GLY A 263 -12.73 -16.55 25.06
CA GLY A 263 -11.58 -17.38 25.42
C GLY A 263 -10.79 -17.96 24.25
N ARG A 264 -11.06 -17.52 23.00
CA ARG A 264 -10.33 -18.01 21.83
C ARG A 264 -8.95 -17.35 21.75
N SER A 265 -7.92 -18.18 21.65
CA SER A 265 -6.52 -17.76 21.57
C SER A 265 -5.84 -18.23 20.28
N THR A 266 -4.84 -17.48 19.81
CA THR A 266 -3.94 -17.87 18.71
C THR A 266 -2.88 -18.89 19.12
N SER A 267 -2.74 -19.21 20.40
CA SER A 267 -1.75 -20.18 20.89
C SER A 267 -2.13 -21.61 20.50
N THR A 268 -1.38 -22.23 19.59
CA THR A 268 -1.45 -23.68 19.36
C THR A 268 -0.66 -24.43 20.45
N PRO A 269 -1.17 -25.57 20.97
CA PRO A 269 -0.50 -26.34 22.03
C PRO A 269 0.92 -26.80 21.67
N THR A 270 1.23 -26.91 20.38
CA THR A 270 2.46 -27.48 19.84
C THR A 270 3.62 -26.49 19.71
N VAL A 271 3.38 -25.18 19.70
CA VAL A 271 4.44 -24.20 19.38
C VAL A 271 4.62 -23.15 20.49
N GLY A 272 3.70 -23.03 21.44
CA GLY A 272 3.81 -22.09 22.57
C GLY A 272 3.87 -20.61 22.19
N ARG A 273 3.87 -20.27 20.88
CA ARG A 273 3.81 -18.90 20.37
C ARG A 273 2.35 -18.49 20.22
N SER A 274 1.95 -17.49 20.99
CA SER A 274 0.74 -16.72 20.71
C SER A 274 1.10 -15.62 19.72
N TRP A 275 0.33 -15.53 18.64
CA TRP A 275 0.45 -14.45 17.66
C TRP A 275 -0.55 -13.36 18.01
N VAL A 276 -0.07 -12.19 18.38
CA VAL A 276 -0.88 -11.00 18.65
C VAL A 276 -0.43 -9.91 17.69
N THR A 277 -1.36 -9.41 16.88
CA THR A 277 -1.13 -8.28 15.99
C THR A 277 -0.97 -7.03 16.85
N ARG A 278 0.08 -6.26 16.59
CA ARG A 278 0.31 -4.99 17.30
C ARG A 278 -0.63 -3.93 16.74
N ASP A 279 -1.23 -3.13 17.63
CA ASP A 279 -1.93 -1.91 17.23
C ASP A 279 -0.89 -0.82 16.93
N ALA A 280 -0.36 -0.87 15.71
CA ALA A 280 0.71 0.02 15.27
C ALA A 280 0.25 1.49 15.20
N ILE A 281 -1.05 1.75 15.03
CA ILE A 281 -1.57 3.11 15.00
C ILE A 281 -1.58 3.68 16.42
N ASN A 282 -2.22 2.99 17.38
CA ASN A 282 -2.29 3.50 18.74
C ASN A 282 -0.89 3.58 19.39
N GLU A 283 -0.08 2.52 19.24
CA GLU A 283 1.31 2.52 19.72
C GLU A 283 2.13 3.67 19.11
N GLY A 284 1.97 3.90 17.81
CA GLY A 284 2.66 4.98 17.10
C GLY A 284 2.27 6.36 17.62
N LEU A 285 0.97 6.57 17.87
CA LEU A 285 0.45 7.82 18.44
C LEU A 285 0.98 8.05 19.86
N GLU A 286 0.99 7.03 20.71
CA GLU A 286 1.54 7.11 22.07
C GLU A 286 3.02 7.49 22.05
N LEU A 287 3.82 6.86 21.18
CA LEU A 287 5.24 7.16 21.01
C LEU A 287 5.46 8.61 20.54
N LEU A 288 4.63 9.11 19.61
CA LEU A 288 4.71 10.51 19.14
C LEU A 288 4.40 11.50 20.27
N VAL A 289 3.40 11.20 21.11
CA VAL A 289 3.06 12.03 22.28
C VAL A 289 4.20 12.03 23.30
N GLN A 290 4.81 10.88 23.55
CA GLN A 290 5.98 10.77 24.44
C GLN A 290 7.18 11.58 23.91
N LYS A 291 7.48 11.47 22.60
CA LYS A 291 8.53 12.26 21.95
C LYS A 291 8.26 13.76 22.02
N LYS A 292 7.02 14.20 21.80
CA LYS A 292 6.66 15.62 21.96
C LYS A 292 6.95 16.14 23.37
N LYS A 293 6.65 15.34 24.40
CA LYS A 293 6.97 15.69 25.79
C LYS A 293 8.47 15.83 26.00
N LEU A 294 9.28 14.92 25.42
CA LEU A 294 10.75 15.01 25.43
C LEU A 294 11.26 16.28 24.75
N TYR A 295 10.77 16.61 23.54
CA TYR A 295 11.20 17.83 22.83
C TYR A 295 10.79 19.13 23.54
N SER A 296 9.64 19.16 24.22
CA SER A 296 9.28 20.32 25.07
C SER A 296 10.16 20.45 26.32
N MET A 297 10.95 19.43 26.65
CA MET A 297 11.95 19.45 27.74
C MET A 297 13.38 19.68 27.23
N GLU A 298 13.65 19.48 25.93
CA GLU A 298 14.97 19.51 25.30
C GLU A 298 15.08 20.53 24.14
N GLU A 299 14.55 21.75 24.29
CA GLU A 299 14.97 22.86 23.42
C GLU A 299 16.45 23.20 23.70
N GLY A 300 17.34 22.45 23.04
CA GLY A 300 18.79 22.53 23.18
C GLY A 300 19.52 21.56 22.24
N ASP A 301 19.65 21.96 20.98
CA ASP A 301 20.70 21.57 20.02
C ASP A 301 20.51 20.30 19.13
N GLY A 302 20.62 20.55 17.80
CA GLY A 302 21.61 19.81 17.00
C GLY A 302 21.19 18.58 16.20
N THR A 303 20.80 18.80 14.94
CA THR A 303 20.66 17.87 13.80
C THR A 303 21.66 16.70 13.72
N THR A 304 21.20 15.54 13.20
CA THR A 304 22.08 14.56 12.53
C THR A 304 21.37 13.90 11.33
N GLU A 305 21.86 14.16 10.12
CA GLU A 305 21.51 13.41 8.91
C GLU A 305 22.48 12.23 8.72
N GLY A 306 21.93 11.06 8.38
CA GLY A 306 22.70 9.86 8.04
C GLY A 306 22.12 9.18 6.79
N SER A 307 22.92 9.15 5.73
CA SER A 307 22.66 8.53 4.43
C SER A 307 22.47 7.01 4.52
N GLY A 308 21.51 6.44 3.78
CA GLY A 308 21.34 4.99 3.64
C GLY A 308 20.50 4.64 2.41
N GLN A 309 20.94 3.60 1.70
CA GLN A 309 20.57 3.13 0.36
C GLN A 309 19.07 2.86 0.15
N ALA A 310 18.59 3.20 -1.06
CA ALA A 310 17.29 2.78 -1.57
C ALA A 310 17.34 1.30 -1.99
N ASP A 311 16.29 0.55 -1.67
CA ASP A 311 16.11 -0.84 -2.08
C ASP A 311 15.87 -0.92 -3.59
N GLU A 312 16.43 -1.95 -4.23
CA GLU A 312 16.41 -2.16 -5.68
C GLU A 312 15.03 -2.68 -6.13
N ILE A 313 14.30 -1.85 -6.88
CA ILE A 313 12.94 -2.13 -7.41
C ILE A 313 13.05 -2.98 -8.69
N THR A 314 12.22 -4.02 -8.82
CA THR A 314 12.22 -4.94 -9.97
C THR A 314 11.16 -4.56 -11.01
N GLU A 315 11.29 -5.04 -12.26
CA GLU A 315 10.30 -4.77 -13.35
C GLU A 315 8.85 -5.14 -12.94
N ASP A 316 8.68 -6.17 -12.12
CA ASP A 316 7.39 -6.61 -11.60
C ASP A 316 6.73 -5.59 -10.65
N ASP A 317 7.54 -4.78 -9.96
CA ASP A 317 7.07 -3.69 -9.09
C ASP A 317 6.67 -2.45 -9.91
N LEU A 318 7.23 -2.29 -11.11
CA LEU A 318 6.98 -1.15 -11.99
C LEU A 318 5.76 -1.35 -12.91
N GLY A 319 5.23 -2.56 -13.07
CA GLY A 319 4.01 -2.82 -13.85
C GLY A 319 4.00 -2.11 -15.22
N VAL A 320 5.11 -2.26 -15.96
CA VAL A 320 5.40 -1.44 -17.14
C VAL A 320 4.45 -1.79 -18.28
N LEU A 321 3.68 -0.75 -18.62
CA LEU A 321 2.66 -0.60 -19.65
C LEU A 321 1.53 -1.62 -19.57
#